data_AF-A0A821J516-F1
#
_entry.id   AF-A0A821J516-F1
#
_cell.length_a   1.000
_cell.length_b   1.000
_cell.length_c   1.000
_cell.angle_alpha   90.00
_cell.angle_beta   90.00
_cell.angle_gamma   90.00
#
_symmetry.space_group_name_H-M   'P 1'
#
loop_
_entity.id
_entity.type
_entity.pdbx_description
1 polymer ?
#
loop_
_entity_poly.entity_id
_entity_poly.type
_entity_poly.pdbx_seq_one_letter_code
_entity_poly.pdbx_strand_id
1 'polypeptide(L)'
;MPIPLPTNVFELQDEAFFQVVKEQCGLTMVDILRYLEVNSVDSLLGINDLFAFFLYDSPDLLPIKNKVGITLTNGSFIVKEGLSFQANHLIQTLQALQQRNSSKSNELTISSVLLERHPIIRLITRFFDNFSSQLNDSSVKFKHTVVETIISNHDRAKSRYCYNDSMREFASCLFILGGRNVYGFIRLNISGLLPSLPIIQSSLDSITNRINEGDF
;
A
#
# COMPACT_ATOMS: atom_id res chain seq x y z
N MET A 1 -6.66 -30.36 -6.77
CA MET A 1 -6.58 -29.00 -7.35
C MET A 1 -7.11 -28.02 -6.31
N PRO A 2 -6.44 -26.91 -6.03
CA PRO A 2 -6.98 -25.91 -5.11
C PRO A 2 -8.30 -25.36 -5.67
N ILE A 3 -9.32 -25.28 -4.82
CA ILE A 3 -10.63 -24.73 -5.19
C ILE A 3 -10.43 -23.22 -5.41
N PRO A 4 -10.97 -22.61 -6.49
CA PRO A 4 -10.85 -21.17 -6.68
C PRO A 4 -11.55 -20.41 -5.54
N LEU A 5 -10.87 -19.40 -4.98
CA LEU A 5 -11.45 -18.55 -3.94
C LEU A 5 -12.62 -17.72 -4.51
N PRO A 6 -13.69 -17.49 -3.73
CA PRO A 6 -14.81 -16.68 -4.17
C PRO A 6 -14.39 -15.21 -4.35
N THR A 7 -15.02 -14.52 -5.31
CA THR A 7 -14.68 -13.13 -5.67
C THR A 7 -14.90 -12.14 -4.53
N ASN A 8 -15.87 -12.42 -3.65
CA ASN A 8 -16.24 -11.60 -2.49
C ASN A 8 -15.57 -12.07 -1.19
N VAL A 9 -14.46 -12.83 -1.25
CA VAL A 9 -13.82 -13.41 -0.05
C VAL A 9 -13.46 -12.39 1.04
N PHE A 10 -13.19 -11.14 0.67
CA PHE A 10 -12.89 -10.04 1.60
C PHE A 10 -14.10 -9.50 2.36
N GLU A 11 -15.32 -9.76 1.87
CA GLU A 11 -16.57 -9.34 2.53
C GLU A 11 -17.11 -10.42 3.48
N LEU A 12 -16.54 -11.62 3.43
CA LEU A 12 -17.00 -12.75 4.23
C LEU A 12 -16.55 -12.60 5.68
N GLN A 13 -17.48 -12.88 6.59
CA GLN A 13 -17.25 -12.92 8.03
C GLN A 13 -17.82 -14.21 8.62
N ASP A 14 -17.29 -14.58 9.78
CA ASP A 14 -17.74 -15.70 10.63
C ASP A 14 -17.88 -17.01 9.83
N GLU A 15 -19.05 -17.65 9.87
CA GLU A 15 -19.27 -18.96 9.26
C GLU A 15 -19.05 -18.99 7.75
N ALA A 16 -19.35 -17.89 7.04
CA ALA A 16 -19.12 -17.83 5.60
C ALA A 16 -17.61 -17.83 5.29
N PHE A 17 -16.83 -17.13 6.10
CA PHE A 17 -15.36 -17.15 6.02
C PHE A 17 -14.80 -18.53 6.41
N PHE A 18 -15.29 -19.12 7.51
CA PHE A 18 -14.85 -20.45 7.95
C PHE A 18 -15.15 -21.54 6.94
N GLN A 19 -16.25 -21.45 6.19
CA GLN A 19 -16.56 -22.40 5.14
C GLN A 19 -15.52 -22.35 4.01
N VAL A 20 -15.09 -21.15 3.60
CA VAL A 20 -14.01 -21.00 2.61
C VAL A 20 -12.70 -21.58 3.13
N VAL A 21 -12.33 -21.27 4.38
CA VAL A 21 -11.11 -21.81 5.01
C VAL A 21 -11.17 -23.34 5.10
N LYS A 22 -12.33 -23.91 5.45
CA LYS A 22 -12.54 -25.36 5.51
C LYS A 22 -12.29 -26.03 4.17
N GLU A 23 -12.77 -25.42 3.09
CA GLU A 23 -12.61 -25.95 1.73
C GLU A 23 -11.15 -25.87 1.25
N GLN A 24 -10.39 -24.86 1.69
CA GLN A 24 -9.00 -24.66 1.28
C GLN A 24 -7.97 -25.42 2.14
N CYS A 25 -8.18 -25.42 3.46
CA CYS A 25 -7.19 -25.84 4.45
C CYS A 25 -7.72 -26.92 5.41
N GLY A 26 -9.00 -27.31 5.27
CA GLY A 26 -9.63 -28.32 6.12
C GLY A 26 -10.11 -27.80 7.48
N LEU A 27 -10.82 -28.67 8.19
CA LEU A 27 -11.45 -28.37 9.49
C LEU A 27 -10.45 -27.96 10.58
N THR A 28 -9.25 -28.55 10.58
CA THR A 28 -8.23 -28.23 11.58
C THR A 28 -7.83 -26.75 11.55
N MET A 29 -7.77 -26.15 10.36
CA MET A 29 -7.47 -24.72 10.23
C MET A 29 -8.60 -23.85 10.79
N VAL A 30 -9.85 -24.24 10.52
CA VAL A 30 -11.03 -23.54 11.07
C VAL A 30 -11.01 -23.54 12.58
N ASP A 31 -10.66 -24.67 13.21
CA ASP A 31 -10.58 -24.76 14.67
C ASP A 31 -9.52 -23.80 15.24
N ILE A 32 -8.37 -23.66 14.56
CA ILE A 32 -7.32 -22.71 14.94
C ILE A 32 -7.84 -21.28 14.86
N LEU A 33 -8.47 -20.91 13.74
CA LEU A 33 -8.97 -19.56 13.53
C LEU A 33 -10.09 -19.21 14.52
N ARG A 34 -10.99 -20.15 14.81
CA ARG A 34 -12.03 -19.96 15.83
C ARG A 34 -11.43 -19.76 17.22
N TYR A 35 -10.39 -20.52 17.55
CA TYR A 35 -9.71 -20.38 18.84
C TYR A 35 -9.06 -18.99 18.99
N LEU A 36 -8.51 -18.46 17.90
CA LEU A 36 -7.89 -17.13 17.86
C LEU A 36 -8.90 -15.99 17.64
N GLU A 37 -10.20 -16.29 17.57
CA GLU A 37 -11.26 -15.34 17.21
C GLU A 37 -11.02 -14.62 15.87
N VAL A 38 -10.34 -15.29 14.93
CA VAL A 38 -10.06 -14.79 13.60
C VAL A 38 -11.20 -15.19 12.67
N ASN A 39 -12.11 -14.25 12.44
CA ASN A 39 -13.36 -14.50 11.72
C ASN A 39 -13.45 -13.80 10.35
N SER A 40 -12.38 -13.18 9.86
CA SER A 40 -12.35 -12.49 8.57
C SER A 40 -10.97 -12.55 7.92
N VAL A 41 -10.92 -12.23 6.63
CA VAL A 41 -9.65 -12.10 5.88
C VAL A 41 -8.77 -11.00 6.47
N ASP A 42 -9.35 -9.85 6.84
CA ASP A 42 -8.59 -8.73 7.39
C ASP A 42 -7.93 -9.09 8.72
N SER A 43 -8.67 -9.76 9.61
CA SER A 43 -8.12 -10.26 10.87
C SER A 43 -7.03 -11.30 10.66
N LEU A 44 -7.19 -12.19 9.67
CA LEU A 44 -6.19 -13.20 9.34
C LEU A 44 -4.90 -12.58 8.79
N LEU A 45 -5.01 -11.61 7.87
CA LEU A 45 -3.86 -10.94 7.26
C LEU A 45 -3.13 -10.01 8.22
N GLY A 46 -3.79 -9.56 9.30
CA GLY A 46 -3.16 -8.80 10.38
C GLY A 46 -2.28 -9.62 11.33
N ILE A 47 -2.29 -10.95 11.24
CA ILE A 47 -1.52 -11.84 12.11
C ILE A 47 -0.16 -12.14 11.48
N ASN A 48 0.91 -11.84 12.21
CA ASN A 48 2.29 -12.09 11.78
C ASN A 48 2.65 -13.58 11.77
N ASP A 49 2.24 -14.31 12.80
CA ASP A 49 2.46 -15.75 12.93
C ASP A 49 1.24 -16.43 13.53
N LEU A 50 0.53 -17.20 12.69
CA LEU A 50 -0.69 -17.91 13.06
C LEU A 50 -0.46 -18.96 14.14
N PHE A 51 0.76 -19.50 14.27
CA PHE A 51 1.06 -20.61 15.15
C PHE A 51 1.81 -20.20 16.42
N ALA A 52 2.18 -18.92 16.54
CA ALA A 52 2.92 -18.41 17.70
C ALA A 52 2.23 -18.68 19.04
N PHE A 53 0.89 -18.73 19.06
CA PHE A 53 0.13 -18.99 20.28
C PHE A 53 0.35 -20.40 20.86
N PHE A 54 0.89 -21.34 20.08
CA PHE A 54 1.28 -22.65 20.59
C PHE A 54 2.50 -22.62 21.52
N LEU A 55 3.25 -21.51 21.57
CA LEU A 55 4.34 -21.32 22.52
C LEU A 55 3.84 -21.04 23.94
N TYR A 56 2.58 -20.63 24.12
CA TYR A 56 2.02 -20.41 25.44
C TYR A 56 1.80 -21.72 26.17
N ASP A 57 2.14 -21.74 27.46
CA ASP A 57 1.87 -22.84 28.37
C ASP A 57 0.49 -22.66 28.98
N SER A 58 -0.53 -23.22 28.33
CA SER A 58 -1.91 -23.21 28.80
C SER A 58 -2.54 -24.58 28.60
N PRO A 59 -3.25 -25.12 29.61
CA PRO A 59 -3.97 -26.38 29.49
C PRO A 59 -5.10 -26.30 28.45
N ASP A 60 -5.65 -25.11 28.19
CA ASP A 60 -6.72 -24.89 27.21
C ASP A 60 -6.23 -25.13 25.77
N LEU A 61 -4.91 -25.09 25.54
CA LEU A 61 -4.29 -25.34 24.25
C LEU A 61 -3.99 -26.82 24.00
N LEU A 62 -4.04 -27.69 25.00
CA LEU A 62 -3.73 -29.12 24.84
C LEU A 62 -4.57 -29.80 23.75
N PRO A 63 -5.90 -29.62 23.69
CA PRO A 63 -6.73 -30.27 22.68
C PRO A 63 -6.32 -29.91 21.25
N ILE A 64 -6.04 -28.63 21.00
CA ILE A 64 -5.70 -28.13 19.67
C ILE A 64 -4.23 -28.41 19.32
N LYS A 65 -3.31 -28.35 20.30
CA LYS A 65 -1.91 -28.79 20.15
C LYS A 65 -1.83 -30.24 19.69
N ASN A 66 -2.57 -31.14 20.35
CA ASN A 66 -2.60 -32.56 20.00
C ASN A 66 -3.11 -32.82 18.57
N LYS A 67 -3.95 -31.94 18.05
CA LYS A 67 -4.48 -32.04 16.68
C LYS A 67 -3.50 -31.50 15.63
N VAL A 68 -2.85 -30.37 15.94
CA VAL A 68 -2.10 -29.54 14.99
C VAL A 68 -0.62 -29.89 14.91
N GLY A 69 -0.01 -30.33 16.00
CA GLY A 69 1.43 -30.58 16.04
C GLY A 69 1.81 -31.95 16.58
N ILE A 70 3.10 -32.08 16.82
CA ILE A 70 3.78 -33.26 17.33
C ILE A 70 4.63 -32.79 18.50
N THR A 71 4.42 -33.39 19.67
CA THR A 71 5.29 -33.19 20.83
C THR A 71 6.49 -34.12 20.69
N LEU A 72 7.68 -33.54 20.70
CA LEU A 72 8.94 -34.27 20.66
C LEU A 72 9.30 -34.83 22.04
N THR A 73 10.20 -35.80 22.07
CA THR A 73 10.65 -36.47 23.31
C THR A 73 11.32 -35.52 24.31
N ASN A 74 11.83 -34.38 23.86
CA ASN A 74 12.39 -33.32 24.69
C ASN A 74 11.32 -32.33 25.23
N GLY A 75 10.04 -32.59 24.98
CA GLY A 75 8.92 -31.73 25.38
C GLY A 75 8.66 -30.53 24.45
N SER A 76 9.46 -30.34 23.39
CA SER A 76 9.21 -29.27 22.41
C SER A 76 8.06 -29.63 21.47
N PHE A 77 7.37 -28.61 20.95
CA PHE A 77 6.20 -28.77 20.09
C PHE A 77 6.51 -28.26 18.68
N ILE A 78 6.17 -29.07 17.67
CA ILE A 78 6.33 -28.70 16.26
C ILE A 78 4.97 -28.81 15.58
N VAL A 79 4.59 -27.77 14.84
CA VAL A 79 3.39 -27.80 13.98
C VAL A 79 3.66 -28.67 12.77
N LYS A 80 2.68 -29.50 12.38
CA LYS A 80 2.80 -30.35 11.18
C LYS A 80 3.05 -29.46 9.96
N GLU A 81 4.15 -29.69 9.24
CA GLU A 81 4.56 -28.87 8.09
C GLU A 81 3.46 -28.71 7.03
N GLY A 82 2.66 -29.75 6.80
CA GLY A 82 1.54 -29.68 5.86
C GLY A 82 0.48 -28.63 6.23
N LEU A 83 0.22 -28.43 7.53
CA LEU A 83 -0.70 -27.39 8.01
C LEU A 83 -0.08 -26.00 7.83
N SER A 84 1.21 -25.85 8.16
CA SER A 84 1.93 -24.59 7.93
C SER A 84 1.97 -24.22 6.44
N PHE A 85 2.21 -25.19 5.57
CA PHE A 85 2.21 -24.99 4.12
C PHE A 85 0.82 -24.54 3.63
N GLN A 86 -0.24 -25.20 4.06
CA GLN A 86 -1.62 -24.84 3.69
C GLN A 86 -2.00 -23.44 4.17
N ALA A 87 -1.65 -23.09 5.41
CA ALA A 87 -1.88 -21.75 5.97
C ALA A 87 -1.15 -20.68 5.15
N ASN A 88 0.15 -20.88 4.93
CA ASN A 88 0.99 -19.94 4.20
C ASN A 88 0.50 -19.76 2.76
N HIS A 89 0.11 -20.85 2.10
CA HIS A 89 -0.45 -20.80 0.74
C HIS A 89 -1.76 -20.00 0.70
N LEU A 90 -2.68 -20.20 1.65
CA LEU A 90 -3.92 -19.43 1.75
C LEU A 90 -3.62 -17.94 1.97
N ILE A 91 -2.76 -17.61 2.93
CA ILE A 91 -2.37 -16.22 3.25
C ILE A 91 -1.74 -15.56 2.02
N GLN A 92 -0.80 -16.22 1.35
CA GLN A 92 -0.17 -15.70 0.14
C GLN A 92 -1.19 -15.47 -0.98
N THR A 93 -2.15 -16.38 -1.14
CA THR A 93 -3.21 -16.23 -2.15
C THR A 93 -4.12 -15.04 -1.83
N LEU A 94 -4.51 -14.86 -0.57
CA LEU A 94 -5.31 -13.73 -0.11
C LEU A 94 -4.54 -12.40 -0.25
N GLN A 95 -3.25 -12.37 0.09
CA GLN A 95 -2.39 -11.19 -0.12
C GLN A 95 -2.28 -10.84 -1.61
N ALA A 96 -2.10 -11.83 -2.49
CA ALA A 96 -2.05 -11.61 -3.92
C ALA A 96 -3.39 -11.10 -4.48
N LEU A 97 -4.52 -11.59 -3.95
CA LEU A 97 -5.85 -11.08 -4.28
C LEU A 97 -6.09 -9.67 -3.73
N GLN A 98 -5.60 -9.37 -2.52
CA GLN A 98 -5.70 -8.04 -1.92
C GLN A 98 -4.91 -7.05 -2.78
N GLN A 99 -3.67 -7.37 -3.16
CA GLN A 99 -2.87 -6.56 -4.06
C GLN A 99 -3.53 -6.36 -5.43
N ARG A 100 -4.18 -7.40 -5.99
CA ARG A 100 -4.96 -7.29 -7.23
C ARG A 100 -6.22 -6.43 -7.07
N ASN A 101 -6.90 -6.49 -5.93
CA ASN A 101 -8.09 -5.69 -5.64
C ASN A 101 -7.72 -4.24 -5.30
N SER A 102 -6.59 -4.01 -4.61
CA SER A 102 -5.97 -2.69 -4.46
C SER A 102 -5.50 -2.13 -5.80
N SER A 103 -5.08 -2.98 -6.74
CA SER A 103 -4.74 -2.57 -8.12
C SER A 103 -5.98 -2.31 -9.00
N LYS A 104 -7.17 -2.77 -8.58
CA LYS A 104 -8.47 -2.48 -9.23
C LYS A 104 -9.24 -1.34 -8.57
N SER A 105 -8.87 -0.96 -7.34
CA SER A 105 -9.39 0.21 -6.62
C SER A 105 -8.32 1.30 -6.61
N ASN A 106 -8.17 2.01 -7.74
CA ASN A 106 -7.49 3.30 -7.79
C ASN A 106 -8.34 4.40 -7.12
N GLU A 107 -8.96 4.11 -5.98
CA GLU A 107 -9.49 5.15 -5.10
C GLU A 107 -8.34 5.59 -4.21
N LEU A 108 -7.91 6.84 -4.43
CA LEU A 108 -6.97 7.58 -3.60
C LEU A 108 -7.32 7.40 -2.11
N THR A 109 -6.67 6.47 -1.42
CA THR A 109 -6.75 6.40 0.05
C THR A 109 -5.78 7.43 0.63
N ILE A 110 -5.98 8.72 0.28
CA ILE A 110 -5.41 9.81 1.05
C ILE A 110 -6.12 9.75 2.40
N SER A 111 -5.37 9.49 3.47
CA SER A 111 -5.91 9.45 4.83
C SER A 111 -6.83 10.65 5.07
N SER A 112 -8.07 10.40 5.52
CA SER A 112 -9.05 11.45 5.84
C SER A 112 -8.47 12.49 6.81
N VAL A 113 -7.61 12.05 7.72
CA VAL A 113 -6.86 12.90 8.66
C VAL A 113 -5.95 13.90 7.93
N LEU A 114 -5.32 13.51 6.81
CA LEU A 114 -4.47 14.39 6.01
C LEU A 114 -5.28 15.39 5.19
N LEU A 115 -6.46 15.00 4.69
CA LEU A 115 -7.39 15.89 3.97
C LEU A 115 -8.00 16.94 4.90
N GLU A 116 -8.25 16.58 6.16
CA GLU A 116 -8.75 17.50 7.18
C GLU A 116 -7.69 18.48 7.66
N ARG A 117 -6.43 18.02 7.82
CA ARG A 117 -5.32 18.85 8.28
C ARG A 117 -4.87 19.90 7.24
N HIS A 118 -5.10 19.66 5.95
CA HIS A 118 -4.58 20.49 4.87
C HIS A 118 -5.64 20.82 3.80
N PRO A 119 -6.37 21.95 3.93
CA PRO A 119 -7.46 22.34 3.03
C PRO A 119 -7.06 22.45 1.55
N ILE A 120 -5.80 22.78 1.27
CA ILE A 120 -5.28 22.91 -0.09
C ILE A 120 -5.19 21.55 -0.80
N ILE A 121 -4.93 20.48 -0.04
CA ILE A 121 -4.84 19.11 -0.58
C ILE A 121 -6.23 18.67 -1.01
N ARG A 122 -7.26 18.94 -0.19
CA ARG A 122 -8.66 18.69 -0.53
C ARG A 122 -9.10 19.39 -1.82
N LEU A 123 -8.65 20.62 -2.04
CA LEU A 123 -8.93 21.35 -3.29
C LEU A 123 -8.26 20.70 -4.51
N ILE A 124 -7.00 20.27 -4.35
CA ILE A 124 -6.22 19.62 -5.42
C ILE A 124 -6.79 18.24 -5.75
N THR A 125 -7.14 17.43 -4.75
CA THR A 125 -7.77 16.12 -4.96
C THR A 125 -9.10 16.27 -5.70
N ARG A 126 -9.98 17.19 -5.26
CA ARG A 126 -11.25 17.48 -5.96
C ARG A 126 -11.04 17.96 -7.39
N PHE A 127 -10.05 18.81 -7.63
CA PHE A 127 -9.71 19.23 -8.98
C PHE A 127 -9.37 18.02 -9.84
N PHE A 128 -8.55 17.09 -9.36
CA PHE A 128 -8.16 15.92 -10.14
C PHE A 128 -9.25 14.86 -10.30
N ASP A 129 -10.19 14.75 -9.35
CA ASP A 129 -11.34 13.84 -9.41
C ASP A 129 -12.35 14.29 -10.48
N ASN A 130 -12.60 15.59 -10.61
CA ASN A 130 -13.55 16.14 -11.58
C ASN A 130 -13.09 15.99 -13.05
N PHE A 131 -11.81 15.76 -13.31
CA PHE A 131 -11.24 15.59 -14.66
C PHE A 131 -11.08 14.11 -15.08
N SER A 132 -11.67 13.17 -14.35
CA SER A 132 -11.36 11.72 -14.45
C SER A 132 -12.16 10.93 -15.50
N SER A 133 -12.88 11.56 -16.43
CA SER A 133 -13.77 10.84 -17.35
C SER A 133 -13.08 9.96 -18.40
N GLN A 134 -11.75 10.01 -18.56
CA GLN A 134 -10.96 9.03 -19.33
C GLN A 134 -9.52 8.99 -18.77
N LEU A 135 -9.11 7.93 -18.07
CA LEU A 135 -7.77 7.88 -17.48
C LEU A 135 -6.99 6.62 -17.90
N ASN A 136 -5.86 6.87 -18.56
CA ASN A 136 -4.74 5.95 -18.69
C ASN A 136 -3.98 5.87 -17.35
N ASP A 137 -3.40 4.70 -17.05
CA ASP A 137 -2.67 4.37 -15.81
C ASP A 137 -1.56 5.39 -15.42
N SER A 138 -0.90 6.01 -16.41
CA SER A 138 0.16 6.99 -16.18
C SER A 138 -0.32 8.32 -15.57
N SER A 139 -1.52 8.80 -15.95
CA SER A 139 -2.08 10.06 -15.46
C SER A 139 -2.48 9.96 -13.99
N VAL A 140 -3.02 8.79 -13.59
CA VAL A 140 -3.36 8.49 -12.19
C VAL A 140 -2.11 8.49 -11.31
N LYS A 141 -1.04 7.81 -11.77
CA LYS A 141 0.25 7.76 -11.06
C LYS A 141 0.86 9.14 -10.83
N PHE A 142 0.79 10.02 -11.83
CA PHE A 142 1.30 11.38 -11.67
C PHE A 142 0.48 12.21 -10.69
N LYS A 143 -0.87 12.14 -10.74
CA LYS A 143 -1.75 12.80 -9.75
C LYS A 143 -1.40 12.38 -8.31
N HIS A 144 -1.19 11.09 -8.10
CA HIS A 144 -0.77 10.55 -6.80
C HIS A 144 0.56 11.15 -6.34
N THR A 145 1.54 11.13 -7.23
CA THR A 145 2.88 11.69 -7.00
C THR A 145 2.82 13.16 -6.59
N VAL A 146 1.97 13.96 -7.23
CA VAL A 146 1.77 15.39 -6.92
C VAL A 146 1.26 15.56 -5.48
N VAL A 147 0.24 14.80 -5.10
CA VAL A 147 -0.38 14.91 -3.77
C VAL A 147 0.60 14.45 -2.68
N GLU A 148 1.26 13.32 -2.85
CA GLU A 148 2.27 12.82 -1.90
C GLU A 148 3.44 13.79 -1.73
N THR A 149 3.88 14.42 -2.81
CA THR A 149 4.96 15.42 -2.77
C THR A 149 4.56 16.62 -1.93
N ILE A 150 3.33 17.14 -2.09
CA ILE A 150 2.84 18.24 -1.27
C ILE A 150 2.78 17.84 0.20
N ILE A 151 2.20 16.68 0.52
CA ILE A 151 2.06 16.17 1.90
C ILE A 151 3.44 16.04 2.55
N SER A 152 4.32 15.27 1.91
CA SER A 152 5.63 14.94 2.46
C SER A 152 6.52 16.18 2.65
N ASN A 153 6.35 17.21 1.83
CA ASN A 153 7.06 18.48 1.99
C ASN A 153 6.38 19.41 2.98
N HIS A 154 5.06 19.31 3.19
CA HIS A 154 4.38 20.14 4.17
C HIS A 154 4.88 19.90 5.59
N ASP A 155 5.18 18.65 5.95
CA ASP A 155 5.73 18.28 7.26
C ASP A 155 7.22 18.62 7.43
N ARG A 156 7.88 19.07 6.35
CA ARG A 156 9.32 19.38 6.34
C ARG A 156 9.57 20.88 6.44
N ALA A 157 10.72 21.24 6.99
CA ALA A 157 11.25 22.59 6.83
C ALA A 157 11.47 22.90 5.33
N LYS A 158 11.25 24.16 4.91
CA LYS A 158 11.37 24.61 3.50
C LYS A 158 12.72 24.28 2.85
N SER A 159 13.80 24.21 3.63
CA SER A 159 15.13 23.83 3.16
C SER A 159 15.31 22.34 2.88
N ARG A 160 14.37 21.51 3.32
CA ARG A 160 14.42 20.04 3.22
C ARG A 160 13.33 19.46 2.31
N TYR A 161 12.73 20.30 1.48
CA TYR A 161 11.79 19.82 0.47
C TYR A 161 12.49 18.85 -0.48
N CYS A 162 11.84 17.73 -0.75
CA CYS A 162 12.34 16.68 -1.63
C CYS A 162 11.34 16.47 -2.77
N TYR A 163 11.89 16.18 -3.94
CA TYR A 163 11.14 16.02 -5.18
C TYR A 163 11.74 14.84 -5.93
N ASN A 164 10.88 13.92 -6.37
CA ASN A 164 11.27 12.84 -7.26
C ASN A 164 11.48 13.36 -8.70
N ASP A 165 11.98 12.51 -9.59
CA ASP A 165 12.36 12.92 -10.94
C ASP A 165 11.16 13.40 -11.76
N SER A 166 10.01 12.73 -11.67
CA SER A 166 8.78 13.15 -12.35
C SER A 166 8.32 14.55 -11.92
N MET A 167 8.42 14.89 -10.63
CA MET A 167 8.09 16.23 -10.14
C MET A 167 9.09 17.28 -10.57
N ARG A 168 10.39 16.93 -10.65
CA ARG A 168 11.42 17.84 -11.17
C ARG A 168 11.22 18.10 -12.65
N GLU A 169 10.93 17.08 -13.44
CA GLU A 169 10.65 17.20 -14.86
C GLU A 169 9.40 18.04 -15.13
N PHE A 170 8.31 17.77 -14.42
CA PHE A 170 7.10 18.59 -14.47
C PHE A 170 7.39 20.06 -14.11
N ALA A 171 8.15 20.30 -13.04
CA ALA A 171 8.51 21.65 -12.62
C ALA A 171 9.38 22.38 -13.66
N SER A 172 10.30 21.67 -14.32
CA SER A 172 11.09 22.21 -15.43
C SER A 172 10.20 22.57 -16.62
N CYS A 173 9.29 21.68 -17.04
CA CYS A 173 8.34 21.96 -18.11
C CYS A 173 7.45 23.16 -17.79
N LEU A 174 6.94 23.24 -16.57
CA LEU A 174 6.12 24.37 -16.10
C LEU A 174 6.90 25.68 -16.11
N PHE A 175 8.18 25.66 -15.72
CA PHE A 175 9.05 26.82 -15.74
C PHE A 175 9.38 27.27 -17.18
N ILE A 176 9.67 26.33 -18.08
CA ILE A 176 9.96 26.62 -19.50
C ILE A 176 8.72 27.21 -20.19
N LEU A 177 7.55 26.59 -20.01
CA LEU A 177 6.33 26.97 -20.72
C LEU A 177 5.64 28.19 -20.10
N GLY A 178 5.56 28.25 -18.76
CA GLY A 178 4.89 29.33 -18.03
C GLY A 178 5.80 30.50 -17.67
N GLY A 179 7.12 30.32 -17.76
CA GLY A 179 8.10 31.31 -17.33
C GLY A 179 8.15 31.51 -15.81
N ARG A 180 9.07 32.39 -15.39
CA ARG A 180 9.36 32.67 -13.97
C ARG A 180 8.14 33.14 -13.17
N ASN A 181 7.27 33.93 -13.78
CA ASN A 181 6.13 34.54 -13.08
C ASN A 181 5.04 33.52 -12.76
N VAL A 182 4.65 32.68 -13.73
CA VAL A 182 3.65 31.61 -13.51
C VAL A 182 4.19 30.59 -12.51
N TYR A 183 5.45 30.18 -12.70
CA TYR A 183 6.10 29.25 -11.78
C TYR A 183 6.15 29.79 -10.34
N GLY A 184 6.58 31.05 -10.18
CA GLY A 184 6.65 31.71 -8.88
C GLY A 184 5.28 31.85 -8.23
N PHE A 185 4.26 32.22 -9.01
CA PHE A 185 2.89 32.32 -8.52
C PHE A 185 2.38 30.98 -7.98
N ILE A 186 2.51 29.89 -8.75
CA ILE A 186 2.05 28.57 -8.31
C ILE A 186 2.81 28.12 -7.06
N ARG A 187 4.13 28.31 -7.03
CA ARG A 187 4.98 27.92 -5.91
C ARG A 187 4.63 28.64 -4.61
N LEU A 188 4.24 29.92 -4.68
CA LEU A 188 3.83 30.70 -3.51
C LEU A 188 2.46 30.28 -2.99
N ASN A 189 1.54 29.94 -3.90
CA ASN A 189 0.18 29.54 -3.54
C ASN A 189 0.06 28.08 -3.12
N ILE A 190 0.94 27.20 -3.60
CA ILE A 190 0.95 25.77 -3.27
C ILE A 190 2.31 25.38 -2.67
N SER A 191 2.44 25.61 -1.37
CA SER A 191 3.67 25.27 -0.63
C SER A 191 3.98 23.78 -0.73
N GLY A 192 5.26 23.45 -0.94
CA GLY A 192 5.73 22.06 -1.04
C GLY A 192 5.55 21.42 -2.42
N LEU A 193 4.78 22.02 -3.34
CA LEU A 193 4.55 21.47 -4.69
C LEU A 193 5.77 21.59 -5.61
N LEU A 194 6.39 22.77 -5.64
CA LEU A 194 7.41 23.11 -6.64
C LEU A 194 8.79 23.37 -5.99
N PRO A 195 9.87 22.86 -6.58
CA PRO A 195 11.24 23.18 -6.18
C PRO A 195 11.54 24.69 -6.15
N SER A 196 12.65 25.06 -5.51
CA SER A 196 13.12 26.45 -5.54
C SER A 196 13.70 26.82 -6.90
N LEU A 197 13.66 28.12 -7.24
CA LEU A 197 14.23 28.63 -8.49
C LEU A 197 15.69 28.21 -8.71
N PRO A 198 16.58 28.28 -7.69
CA PRO A 198 17.96 27.79 -7.84
C PRO A 198 18.05 26.32 -8.24
N ILE A 199 17.17 25.46 -7.68
CA ILE A 199 17.15 24.02 -8.01
C ILE A 199 16.76 23.84 -9.48
N ILE A 200 15.71 24.51 -9.95
CA ILE A 200 15.29 24.44 -11.34
C ILE A 200 16.35 24.98 -12.29
N GLN A 201 16.96 26.13 -11.97
CA GLN A 201 18.02 26.70 -12.79
C GLN A 201 19.21 25.74 -12.89
N SER A 202 19.66 25.16 -11.78
CA SER A 202 20.75 24.16 -11.81
C SER A 202 20.40 22.91 -12.63
N SER A 203 19.14 22.47 -12.60
CA SER A 203 18.66 21.34 -13.40
C SER A 203 18.55 21.69 -14.89
N LEU A 204 18.19 22.93 -15.24
CA LEU A 204 18.15 23.37 -16.64
C LEU A 204 19.55 23.57 -17.20
N ASP A 205 20.44 24.19 -16.42
CA ASP A 205 21.83 24.43 -16.79
C ASP A 205 22.59 23.11 -17.01
N SER A 206 22.29 22.07 -16.21
CA SER A 206 22.88 20.73 -16.43
C SER A 206 22.37 20.04 -17.71
N ILE A 207 21.17 20.40 -18.17
CA ILE A 207 20.58 19.88 -19.41
C ILE A 207 21.09 20.67 -20.62
N THR A 208 21.18 22.01 -20.53
CA THR A 208 21.65 22.87 -21.62
C THR A 208 23.15 22.75 -21.85
N ASN A 209 23.95 22.54 -20.80
CA ASN A 209 25.39 22.25 -20.93
C ASN A 209 25.69 20.89 -21.60
N ARG A 210 24.68 20.07 -21.92
CA ARG A 210 24.83 18.86 -22.75
C ARG A 210 24.64 19.11 -24.25
N ILE A 211 24.07 20.25 -24.64
CA ILE A 211 23.93 20.62 -26.05
C ILE A 211 25.14 21.50 -26.41
N ASN A 212 26.23 20.86 -26.80
CA ASN A 212 27.35 21.57 -27.42
C ASN A 212 26.94 21.92 -28.86
N GLU A 213 26.98 23.21 -29.18
CA GLU A 213 26.85 23.72 -30.54
C GLU A 213 28.05 23.19 -31.36
N GLY A 214 27.82 22.24 -32.28
CA GLY A 214 28.89 21.63 -33.08
C GLY A 214 28.66 20.24 -33.69
N ASP A 215 27.57 19.53 -33.37
CA ASP A 215 27.29 18.17 -33.90
C ASP A 215 26.26 18.15 -35.05
N PHE A 216 26.36 19.09 -36.01
CA PHE A 216 25.74 18.99 -37.34
C PHE A 216 26.68 19.52 -38.43
#